data_AF-A0A1Y6C1S4-F1
#
_entry.id   AF-A0A1Y6C1S4-F1
#
_cell.length_a   1.000
_cell.length_b   1.000
_cell.length_c   1.000
_cell.angle_alpha   90.00
_cell.angle_beta   90.00
_cell.angle_gamma   90.00
#
_symmetry.space_group_name_H-M   'P 1'
#
loop_
_entity.id
_entity.type
_entity.pdbx_description
1 polymer ?
#
loop_
_entity_poly.entity_id
_entity_poly.type
_entity_poly.pdbx_seq_one_letter_code
_entity_poly.pdbx_strand_id
1 'polypeptide(L)'
;MKHAKPFSIIAPLCAISLLVASTVTADTVRLPQTPSAEQFGNEQWNVPIPLKGMSKATVEKKFGAPSSRHGPKGEPPIYFWEYKEFTVYFESDYVLHAVRKYRPE
;
A
#
# COMPACT_ATOMS: atom_id res chain seq x y z
N MET A 1 -76.17 -50.94 -11.41
CA MET A 1 -75.18 -51.61 -12.28
C MET A 1 -73.82 -50.98 -12.02
N LYS A 2 -72.81 -51.82 -11.86
CA LYS A 2 -71.45 -51.50 -11.42
C LYS A 2 -70.72 -50.72 -12.52
N HIS A 3 -69.90 -49.73 -12.17
CA HIS A 3 -68.55 -49.58 -12.74
C HIS A 3 -67.71 -48.54 -11.98
N ALA A 4 -66.47 -48.95 -11.74
CA ALA A 4 -65.46 -48.34 -10.89
C ALA A 4 -64.53 -47.41 -11.67
N LYS A 5 -63.86 -46.47 -10.98
CA LYS A 5 -62.47 -46.05 -11.25
C LYS A 5 -61.80 -45.60 -9.94
N PRO A 6 -60.59 -46.09 -9.59
CA PRO A 6 -59.79 -45.55 -8.49
C PRO A 6 -58.89 -44.41 -9.01
N PHE A 7 -59.03 -43.21 -8.45
CA PHE A 7 -58.14 -42.09 -8.80
C PHE A 7 -56.96 -42.07 -7.82
N SER A 8 -55.78 -42.33 -8.39
CA SER A 8 -54.48 -42.36 -7.73
C SER A 8 -54.15 -41.11 -6.92
N ILE A 9 -53.48 -41.38 -5.81
CA ILE A 9 -52.88 -40.48 -4.84
C ILE A 9 -51.90 -39.51 -5.53
N ILE A 10 -52.20 -38.20 -5.51
CA ILE A 10 -51.27 -37.13 -5.91
C ILE A 10 -51.02 -36.26 -4.68
N ALA A 11 -49.95 -36.57 -3.94
CA ALA A 11 -49.20 -35.68 -3.03
C ALA A 11 -48.08 -36.53 -2.40
N PRO A 12 -46.79 -36.17 -2.48
CA PRO A 12 -46.30 -34.81 -2.25
C PRO A 12 -45.20 -34.37 -3.25
N LEU A 13 -45.50 -33.38 -4.09
CA LEU A 13 -44.57 -32.74 -5.02
C LEU A 13 -43.69 -31.64 -4.34
N CYS A 14 -43.82 -31.40 -3.03
CA CYS A 14 -43.23 -30.21 -2.38
C CYS A 14 -41.92 -30.43 -1.59
N ALA A 15 -41.38 -31.64 -1.47
CA ALA A 15 -40.23 -31.87 -0.59
C ALA A 15 -38.84 -31.81 -1.26
N ILE A 16 -38.76 -31.70 -2.60
CA ILE A 16 -37.48 -31.83 -3.33
C ILE A 16 -36.84 -30.47 -3.64
N SER A 17 -37.49 -29.35 -3.33
CA SER A 17 -37.05 -28.03 -3.81
C SER A 17 -35.98 -27.32 -2.96
N LEU A 18 -35.46 -27.90 -1.87
CA LEU A 18 -34.74 -27.10 -0.85
C LEU A 18 -33.27 -27.44 -0.58
N LEU A 19 -32.54 -28.12 -1.47
CA LEU A 19 -31.10 -28.34 -1.26
C LEU A 19 -30.29 -28.22 -2.56
N VAL A 20 -30.20 -27.01 -3.10
CA VAL A 20 -29.11 -26.66 -4.02
C VAL A 20 -28.30 -25.55 -3.37
N ALA A 21 -27.32 -25.93 -2.54
CA ALA A 21 -26.33 -25.01 -2.01
C ALA A 21 -25.27 -24.76 -3.10
N SER A 22 -25.30 -23.59 -3.74
CA SER A 22 -24.25 -23.20 -4.67
C SER A 22 -22.94 -22.98 -3.91
N THR A 23 -21.90 -23.77 -4.21
CA THR A 23 -20.56 -23.54 -3.65
C THR A 23 -19.94 -22.32 -4.32
N VAL A 24 -19.81 -21.22 -3.57
CA VAL A 24 -19.11 -20.02 -4.03
C VAL A 24 -17.60 -20.29 -4.04
N THR A 25 -16.95 -20.08 -5.18
CA THR A 25 -15.49 -20.07 -5.30
C THR A 25 -15.03 -18.62 -5.43
N ALA A 26 -14.08 -18.20 -4.59
CA ALA A 26 -13.46 -16.88 -4.68
C ALA A 26 -12.10 -17.01 -5.37
N ASP A 27 -11.88 -16.19 -6.40
CA ASP A 27 -10.58 -16.09 -7.04
C ASP A 27 -9.66 -15.17 -6.21
N THR A 28 -8.41 -15.56 -6.03
CA THR A 28 -7.42 -14.76 -5.30
C THR A 28 -6.37 -14.27 -6.28
N VAL A 29 -6.55 -13.04 -6.74
CA VAL A 29 -5.56 -12.36 -7.58
C VAL A 29 -4.38 -11.98 -6.70
N ARG A 30 -3.28 -12.73 -6.84
CA ARG A 30 -1.99 -12.37 -6.27
C ARG A 30 -1.39 -11.24 -7.10
N LEU A 31 -1.38 -10.04 -6.55
CA LEU A 31 -0.54 -8.96 -7.07
C LEU A 31 0.92 -9.44 -7.02
N PRO A 32 1.72 -9.22 -8.08
CA PRO A 32 3.17 -9.33 -7.96
C PRO A 32 3.58 -8.53 -6.73
N GLN A 33 4.38 -9.12 -5.85
CA GLN A 33 5.00 -8.37 -4.78
C GLN A 33 5.99 -7.42 -5.44
N THR A 34 5.51 -6.27 -5.94
CA THR A 34 6.35 -5.10 -6.08
C THR A 34 6.91 -4.86 -4.68
N PRO A 35 8.24 -4.75 -4.52
CA PRO A 35 8.83 -4.52 -3.22
C PRO A 35 8.04 -3.39 -2.55
N SER A 36 7.40 -3.70 -1.42
CA SER A 36 6.69 -2.72 -0.59
C SER A 36 7.64 -1.54 -0.38
N ALA A 37 7.16 -0.32 -0.18
CA ALA A 37 8.02 0.81 0.18
C ALA A 37 8.93 0.49 1.40
N GLU A 38 8.56 -0.53 2.18
CA GLU A 38 9.29 -1.14 3.28
C GLU A 38 10.46 -2.05 2.85
N GLN A 39 10.39 -2.68 1.67
CA GLN A 39 11.41 -3.58 1.11
C GLN A 39 12.57 -2.85 0.40
N PHE A 40 12.37 -1.58 0.00
CA PHE A 40 13.50 -0.71 -0.36
C PHE A 40 14.42 -0.41 0.85
N GLY A 41 14.02 -0.82 2.06
CA GLY A 41 14.83 -0.72 3.27
C GLY A 41 15.93 -1.77 3.41
N ASN A 42 15.91 -2.87 2.63
CA ASN A 42 16.82 -4.02 2.81
C ASN A 42 17.70 -4.35 1.58
N GLU A 43 17.61 -3.60 0.49
CA GLU A 43 18.76 -3.45 -0.40
C GLU A 43 19.76 -2.56 0.34
N GLN A 44 21.02 -2.97 0.43
CA GLN A 44 22.04 -2.29 1.20
C GLN A 44 22.42 -0.96 0.54
N TRP A 45 21.52 0.03 0.60
CA TRP A 45 21.78 1.39 0.23
C TRP A 45 22.81 1.95 1.22
N ASN A 46 24.09 1.79 0.89
CA ASN A 46 25.22 2.23 1.71
C ASN A 46 25.38 3.77 1.75
N VAL A 47 24.39 4.52 1.25
CA VAL A 47 24.39 5.97 1.32
C VAL A 47 23.80 6.39 2.67
N PRO A 48 24.58 7.06 3.54
CA PRO A 48 24.06 7.63 4.78
C PRO A 48 23.08 8.76 4.44
N ILE A 49 21.99 8.85 5.19
CA ILE A 49 20.97 9.90 5.05
C ILE A 49 20.74 10.59 6.39
N PRO A 50 20.23 11.85 6.39
CA PRO A 50 19.87 12.55 7.61
C PRO A 50 18.85 11.77 8.44
N LEU A 51 19.05 11.73 9.77
CA LEU A 51 18.08 11.15 10.69
C LEU A 51 16.95 12.16 10.96
N LYS A 52 15.77 11.65 11.27
CA LYS A 52 14.62 12.45 11.71
C LYS A 52 15.00 13.34 12.90
N GLY A 53 14.56 14.59 12.88
CA GLY A 53 14.82 15.58 13.92
C GLY A 53 16.18 16.30 13.84
N MET A 54 17.07 15.97 12.90
CA MET A 54 18.25 16.82 12.66
C MET A 54 17.83 18.22 12.19
N SER A 55 18.54 19.27 12.60
CA SER A 55 18.29 20.62 12.08
C SER A 55 18.85 20.81 10.67
N LYS A 56 18.28 21.71 9.87
CA LYS A 56 18.82 22.12 8.56
C LYS A 56 20.32 22.40 8.60
N ALA A 57 20.77 23.16 9.61
CA ALA A 57 22.19 23.47 9.82
C ALA A 57 23.05 22.22 10.08
N THR A 58 22.53 21.27 10.86
CA THR A 58 23.24 19.99 11.11
C THR A 58 23.32 19.15 9.84
N VAL A 59 22.24 19.13 9.04
CA VAL A 59 22.23 18.43 7.75
C VAL A 59 23.26 19.03 6.82
N GLU A 60 23.28 20.35 6.63
CA GLU A 60 24.23 21.02 5.75
C GLU A 60 25.68 20.82 6.22
N LYS A 61 25.92 20.85 7.54
CA LYS A 61 27.25 20.57 8.13
C LYS A 61 27.72 19.13 7.87
N LYS A 62 26.81 18.15 7.89
CA LYS A 62 27.16 16.71 7.75
C LYS A 62 27.20 16.24 6.30
N PHE A 63 26.31 16.75 5.45
CA PHE A 63 26.09 16.27 4.08
C PHE A 63 26.52 17.28 3.01
N GLY A 64 26.95 18.48 3.40
CA GLY A 64 27.31 19.56 2.49
C GLY A 64 26.10 20.37 2.03
N ALA A 65 26.34 21.28 1.09
CA ALA A 65 25.26 22.08 0.50
C ALA A 65 24.37 21.19 -0.40
N PRO A 66 23.03 21.33 -0.32
CA PRO A 66 22.14 20.63 -1.22
C PRO A 66 22.28 21.13 -2.65
N SER A 67 21.96 20.28 -3.62
CA SER A 67 21.88 20.63 -5.04
C SER A 67 20.71 21.56 -5.35
N SER A 68 19.61 21.46 -4.59
CA SER A 68 18.47 22.38 -4.69
C SER A 68 17.73 22.49 -3.36
N ARG A 69 17.07 23.64 -3.13
CA ARG A 69 16.21 23.90 -1.97
C ARG A 69 14.84 24.36 -2.46
N HIS A 70 13.78 23.76 -1.90
CA HIS A 70 12.40 24.05 -2.26
C HIS A 70 11.53 24.29 -1.01
N GLY A 71 10.41 25.00 -1.20
CA GLY A 71 9.47 25.38 -0.15
C GLY A 71 9.60 26.85 0.30
N PRO A 72 8.86 27.26 1.35
CA PRO A 72 7.89 26.44 2.08
C PRO A 72 6.61 26.18 1.28
N LYS A 73 5.91 25.08 1.59
CA LYS A 73 4.54 24.81 1.16
C LYS A 73 3.67 24.42 2.36
N GLY A 74 2.46 24.98 2.42
CA GLY A 74 1.45 24.63 3.42
C GLY A 74 1.69 25.17 4.83
N GLU A 75 0.78 24.79 5.73
CA GLU A 75 0.86 25.00 7.18
C GLU A 75 0.63 23.62 7.85
N PRO A 76 1.61 23.07 8.60
CA PRO A 76 2.92 23.63 8.92
C PRO A 76 3.85 23.75 7.68
N PRO A 77 4.85 24.65 7.70
CA PRO A 77 5.68 24.91 6.52
C PRO A 77 6.59 23.71 6.22
N ILE A 78 6.40 23.10 5.05
CA ILE A 78 7.23 21.99 4.56
C ILE A 78 8.25 22.47 3.53
N TYR A 79 9.51 22.13 3.75
CA TYR A 79 10.62 22.33 2.83
C TYR A 79 11.14 20.99 2.34
N PHE A 80 11.77 20.96 1.17
CA PHE A 80 12.57 19.81 0.77
C PHE A 80 13.86 20.25 0.10
N TRP A 81 14.95 19.59 0.44
CA TRP A 81 16.27 19.82 -0.15
C TRP A 81 16.70 18.57 -0.90
N GLU A 82 17.24 18.77 -2.09
CA GLU A 82 17.73 17.69 -2.93
C GLU A 82 19.23 17.55 -2.80
N TYR A 83 19.68 16.32 -2.58
CA TYR A 83 21.06 15.89 -2.73
C TYR A 83 21.16 14.94 -3.92
N LYS A 84 22.40 14.60 -4.29
CA LYS A 84 22.68 13.69 -5.41
C LYS A 84 22.01 12.32 -5.23
N GLU A 85 22.09 11.77 -4.01
CA GLU A 85 21.68 10.39 -3.72
C GLU A 85 20.37 10.29 -2.91
N PHE A 86 19.86 11.40 -2.37
CA PHE A 86 18.64 11.42 -1.56
C PHE A 86 17.96 12.79 -1.57
N THR A 87 16.71 12.85 -1.15
CA THR A 87 15.95 14.07 -0.88
C THR A 87 15.54 14.09 0.58
N VAL A 88 15.73 15.22 1.26
CA VAL A 88 15.35 15.39 2.67
C VAL A 88 14.23 16.41 2.79
N TYR A 89 13.20 16.05 3.53
CA TYR A 89 12.03 16.88 3.82
C TYR A 89 12.17 17.43 5.24
N PHE A 90 11.85 18.71 5.40
CA PHE A 90 11.86 19.40 6.70
C PHE A 90 10.48 19.96 6.99
N GLU A 91 10.07 19.87 8.25
CA GLU A 91 9.01 20.71 8.79
C GLU A 91 9.67 21.82 9.60
N SER A 92 9.37 23.07 9.27
CA SER A 92 10.12 24.22 9.78
C SER A 92 11.62 24.02 9.58
N ASP A 93 12.41 23.81 10.65
CA ASP A 93 13.87 23.65 10.59
C ASP A 93 14.39 22.24 10.86
N TYR A 94 13.49 21.27 11.08
CA TYR A 94 13.86 19.92 11.49
C TYR A 94 13.50 18.88 10.43
N VAL A 95 14.35 17.86 10.27
CA VAL A 95 14.12 16.76 9.34
C VAL A 95 12.84 16.03 9.73
N LEU A 96 11.88 16.03 8.81
CA LEU A 96 10.67 15.22 8.86
C LEU A 96 10.97 13.81 8.34
N HIS A 97 11.59 13.70 7.16
CA HIS A 97 11.92 12.42 6.52
C HIS A 97 13.03 12.58 5.46
N ALA A 98 13.76 11.49 5.16
CA ALA A 98 14.75 11.47 4.09
C ALA A 98 14.55 10.22 3.22
N VAL A 99 14.49 10.44 1.90
CA VAL A 99 14.17 9.41 0.90
C VAL A 99 15.35 9.24 -0.05
N ARG A 100 15.82 8.01 -0.22
CA ARG A 100 16.90 7.69 -1.15
C ARG A 100 16.36 7.71 -2.59
N LYS A 101 17.18 8.20 -3.53
CA LYS A 101 16.86 8.16 -4.95
C LYS A 101 17.15 6.75 -5.48
N TYR A 102 16.14 6.09 -6.07
CA TYR A 102 16.33 4.80 -6.72
C TYR A 102 17.21 4.97 -7.97
N ARG A 103 18.25 4.14 -8.08
CA ARG A 103 19.04 3.98 -9.30
C ARG A 103 18.93 2.52 -9.72
N PRO A 104 18.18 2.20 -10.79
CA PRO A 104 18.28 0.88 -11.41
C PRO A 104 19.66 0.80 -12.07
N GLU A 105 20.45 -0.21 -11.69
CA GLU A 105 21.66 -0.61 -12.42
C GLU A 105 21.28 -1.31 -13.74
#